data_AF-A0A564YZ06-F1
#
_entry.id   AF-A0A564YZ06-F1
#
_cell.length_a   1.000
_cell.length_b   1.000
_cell.length_c   1.000
_cell.angle_alpha   90.00
_cell.angle_beta   90.00
_cell.angle_gamma   90.00
#
_symmetry.space_group_name_H-M   'P 1'
#
loop_
_entity.id
_entity.type
_entity.pdbx_description
1 polymer ?
#
loop_
_entity_poly.entity_id
_entity_poly.type
_entity_poly.pdbx_seq_one_letter_code
_entity_poly.pdbx_strand_id
1 'polypeptide(L)'
;AVDSLIVWENLLVTRYVLRSSSSDEKRVIHLRPEEERDRSHFLDPETQTEMEMEESQLLLDWLALNYRSFGAVLEIVTDRSQEGSQFVRGFGGIGGILRYQVDFQHMAGGDLDFDEDFDLDDY
;
A
#
# COMPACT_ATOMS: atom_id res chain seq x y z
N ALA A 1 -4.07 7.18 13.17
CA ALA A 1 -5.07 6.99 12.10
C ALA A 1 -4.92 8.07 11.03
N VAL A 2 -5.06 7.70 9.75
CA VAL A 2 -5.05 8.64 8.61
C VAL A 2 -6.38 9.39 8.59
N ASP A 3 -6.32 10.70 8.40
CA ASP A 3 -7.49 11.55 8.24
C ASP A 3 -7.92 11.63 6.78
N SER A 4 -7.01 12.10 5.94
CA SER A 4 -7.22 12.31 4.50
C SER A 4 -6.11 11.63 3.72
N LEU A 5 -6.48 10.78 2.76
CA LEU A 5 -5.58 10.10 1.84
C LEU A 5 -5.60 10.83 0.50
N ILE A 6 -4.45 11.34 0.09
CA ILE A 6 -4.27 12.10 -1.14
C ILE A 6 -3.60 11.18 -2.17
N VAL A 7 -4.26 10.99 -3.31
CA VAL A 7 -3.79 10.10 -4.37
C VAL A 7 -3.84 10.80 -5.71
N TRP A 8 -2.78 10.67 -6.50
CA TRP A 8 -2.76 11.19 -7.86
C TRP A 8 -3.63 10.34 -8.78
N GLU A 9 -4.45 10.97 -9.63
CA GLU A 9 -5.37 10.29 -10.54
C GLU A 9 -4.67 9.30 -11.50
N ASN A 10 -3.42 9.57 -11.85
CA ASN A 10 -2.63 8.71 -12.74
C ASN A 10 -1.58 7.90 -11.97
N LEU A 11 -1.86 7.51 -10.72
CA LEU A 11 -0.98 6.65 -9.95
C LEU A 11 -0.85 5.27 -10.63
N LEU A 12 0.30 5.03 -11.24
CA LEU A 12 0.67 3.74 -11.85
C LEU A 12 1.25 2.82 -10.79
N VAL A 13 0.41 2.38 -9.86
CA VAL A 13 0.75 1.33 -8.89
C VAL A 13 -0.33 0.28 -8.93
N THR A 14 0.08 -0.95 -9.21
CA THR A 14 -0.80 -2.11 -9.26
C THR A 14 -0.67 -2.88 -7.95
N ARG A 15 -1.80 -3.21 -7.33
CA ARG A 15 -1.90 -4.11 -6.18
C ARG A 15 -2.08 -5.53 -6.69
N TYR A 16 -1.15 -6.42 -6.34
CA TYR A 16 -1.20 -7.84 -6.63
C TYR A 16 -1.46 -8.65 -5.36
N VAL A 17 -2.36 -9.62 -5.44
CA VAL A 17 -2.55 -10.65 -4.43
C VAL A 17 -1.94 -11.93 -4.98
N LEU A 18 -0.86 -12.37 -4.35
CA LEU A 18 -0.13 -13.58 -4.67
C LEU A 18 -0.50 -14.67 -3.66
N ARG A 19 -0.60 -15.90 -4.14
CA ARG A 19 -0.85 -17.09 -3.32
C ARG A 19 0.30 -18.07 -3.50
N SER A 20 0.80 -18.62 -2.40
CA SER A 20 1.79 -19.69 -2.48
C SER A 20 1.15 -21.00 -2.95
N SER A 21 1.91 -21.82 -3.67
CA SER A 21 1.45 -23.15 -4.09
C SER A 21 1.59 -24.20 -2.98
N SER A 22 2.47 -23.95 -2.01
CA SER A 22 2.78 -24.84 -0.90
C SER A 22 2.03 -24.50 0.40
N SER A 23 1.67 -23.23 0.59
CA SER A 23 0.87 -22.74 1.72
C SER A 23 -0.36 -21.98 1.21
N ASP A 24 -1.46 -21.98 1.97
CA ASP A 24 -2.64 -21.14 1.64
C ASP A 24 -2.43 -19.66 2.01
N GLU A 25 -1.18 -19.23 2.12
CA GLU A 25 -0.81 -17.89 2.54
C GLU A 25 -0.91 -16.92 1.36
N LYS A 26 -1.53 -15.77 1.63
CA LYS A 26 -1.70 -14.69 0.65
C LYS A 26 -0.74 -13.56 0.96
N ARG A 27 0.05 -13.19 -0.05
CA ARG A 27 0.97 -12.06 0.01
C ARG A 27 0.47 -10.94 -0.88
N VAL A 28 0.38 -9.74 -0.33
CA VAL A 28 -0.01 -8.54 -1.10
C VAL A 28 1.23 -7.74 -1.42
N ILE A 29 1.45 -7.46 -2.71
CA ILE A 29 2.55 -6.61 -3.16
C ILE A 29 2.01 -5.45 -3.99
N HIS A 30 2.75 -4.34 -4.00
CA HIS A 30 2.42 -3.15 -4.76
C HIS A 30 3.61 -2.85 -5.66
N LEU A 31 3.39 -2.87 -6.98
CA LEU A 31 4.46 -2.69 -7.95
C LEU A 31 4.12 -1.53 -8.88
N ARG A 32 5.14 -0.80 -9.27
CA ARG A 32 5.10 0.14 -10.40
C ARG A 32 5.40 -0.61 -11.71
N PRO A 33 5.00 -0.08 -12.89
CA PRO A 33 5.25 -0.71 -14.18
C PRO A 33 6.72 -1.07 -14.46
N GLU A 34 7.66 -0.30 -13.90
CA GLU A 34 9.09 -0.60 -13.97
C GLU A 34 9.50 -1.83 -13.15
N GLU A 35 8.85 -2.08 -12.01
CA GLU A 35 9.11 -3.19 -11.08
C GLU A 35 8.39 -4.47 -11.52
N GLU A 36 7.24 -4.35 -12.19
CA GLU A 36 6.49 -5.47 -12.76
C GLU A 36 7.33 -6.36 -13.71
N ARG A 37 8.41 -5.81 -14.27
CA ARG A 37 9.33 -6.54 -15.16
C ARG A 37 10.24 -7.52 -14.42
N ASP A 38 10.48 -7.29 -13.14
CA ASP A 38 11.31 -8.17 -12.34
C ASP A 38 10.49 -9.33 -11.79
N ARG A 39 10.81 -10.54 -12.25
CA ARG A 39 10.16 -11.77 -11.81
C ARG A 39 10.48 -12.13 -10.37
N SER A 40 11.54 -11.54 -9.78
CA SER A 40 11.93 -11.79 -8.40
C SER A 40 10.81 -11.45 -7.40
N HIS A 41 9.96 -10.47 -7.73
CA HIS A 41 8.82 -10.07 -6.89
C HIS A 41 7.70 -11.12 -6.81
N PHE A 42 7.66 -12.05 -7.76
CA PHE A 42 6.68 -13.13 -7.81
C PHE A 42 7.23 -14.45 -7.28
N LEU A 43 8.44 -14.43 -6.71
CA LEU A 43 9.03 -15.58 -6.03
C LEU A 43 8.82 -15.46 -4.52
N ASP A 44 8.56 -16.61 -3.91
CA ASP A 44 8.60 -16.76 -2.47
C ASP A 44 10.05 -16.56 -1.94
N PRO A 45 10.28 -15.64 -0.99
CA PRO A 45 11.61 -15.41 -0.44
C PRO A 45 12.20 -16.62 0.28
N GLU A 46 11.37 -17.50 0.85
CA GLU A 46 11.84 -18.67 1.61
C GLU A 46 12.02 -19.88 0.69
N THR A 47 11.01 -20.18 -0.12
CA THR A 47 10.99 -21.41 -0.92
C THR A 47 11.55 -21.21 -2.34
N GLN A 48 11.81 -19.97 -2.75
CA GLN A 48 12.21 -19.59 -4.11
C GLN A 48 11.26 -20.13 -5.20
N THR A 49 10.03 -20.46 -4.82
CA THR A 49 9.01 -21.00 -5.72
C THR A 49 8.16 -19.88 -6.28
N GLU A 50 7.70 -20.02 -7.51
CA GLU A 50 6.81 -19.05 -8.16
C GLU A 50 5.45 -19.04 -7.46
N MET A 51 5.02 -17.85 -7.02
CA MET A 51 3.71 -17.63 -6.44
C MET A 51 2.68 -17.40 -7.54
N GLU A 52 1.48 -17.92 -7.35
CA GLU A 52 0.37 -17.74 -8.30
C GLU A 52 -0.29 -16.39 -8.07
N MET A 53 -0.52 -15.63 -9.14
CA MET A 53 -1.26 -14.38 -9.09
C MET A 53 -2.76 -14.66 -9.04
N GLU A 54 -3.40 -14.33 -7.91
CA GLU A 54 -4.84 -14.51 -7.71
C GLU A 54 -5.64 -13.29 -8.17
N GLU A 55 -5.17 -12.08 -7.83
CA GLU A 55 -5.84 -10.82 -8.17
C GLU A 55 -4.82 -9.75 -8.55
N SER A 56 -5.15 -8.93 -9.54
CA SER A 56 -4.41 -7.72 -9.91
C SER A 56 -5.39 -6.59 -10.15
N GLN A 57 -5.20 -5.45 -9.46
CA GLN A 57 -6.04 -4.27 -9.62
C GLN A 57 -5.24 -2.99 -9.37
N LEU A 58 -5.65 -1.86 -9.95
CA LEU A 58 -5.01 -0.58 -9.67
C LEU A 58 -5.20 -0.21 -8.20
N LEU A 59 -4.13 0.28 -7.56
CA LEU A 59 -4.18 0.66 -6.16
C LEU A 59 -5.21 1.78 -5.92
N LEU A 60 -5.32 2.74 -6.84
CA LEU A 60 -6.31 3.81 -6.77
C LEU A 60 -7.75 3.26 -6.73
N ASP A 61 -8.07 2.29 -7.58
CA ASP A 61 -9.40 1.67 -7.64
C ASP A 61 -9.70 0.92 -6.33
N TRP A 62 -8.73 0.17 -5.83
CA TRP A 62 -8.87 -0.54 -4.56
C TRP A 62 -9.09 0.44 -3.39
N LEU A 63 -8.34 1.54 -3.34
CA LEU A 63 -8.52 2.59 -2.33
C LEU A 63 -9.89 3.25 -2.46
N ALA A 64 -10.37 3.52 -3.67
CA ALA A 64 -11.69 4.07 -3.92
C ALA A 64 -12.83 3.17 -3.44
N LEU A 65 -12.61 1.85 -3.40
CA LEU A 65 -13.58 0.90 -2.85
C LEU A 65 -13.50 0.77 -1.33
N ASN A 66 -12.30 0.87 -0.76
CA ASN A 66 -12.04 0.51 0.64
C ASN A 66 -11.84 1.69 1.60
N TYR A 67 -11.67 2.93 1.12
CA TYR A 67 -11.34 4.09 1.97
C TYR A 67 -12.29 4.29 3.15
N ARG A 68 -13.59 3.99 2.95
CA ARG A 68 -14.62 4.13 3.99
C ARG A 68 -14.41 3.17 5.16
N SER A 69 -13.92 1.96 4.91
CA SER A 69 -13.65 0.96 5.94
C SER A 69 -12.51 1.41 6.86
N PHE A 70 -11.58 2.21 6.36
CA PHE A 70 -10.49 2.80 7.13
C PHE A 70 -10.86 4.15 7.79
N GLY A 71 -12.08 4.63 7.55
CA GLY A 71 -12.56 5.92 8.06
C GLY A 71 -11.77 7.12 7.54
N ALA A 72 -11.01 6.97 6.46
CA ALA A 72 -10.26 8.07 5.85
C ALA A 72 -11.08 8.77 4.77
N VAL A 73 -10.78 10.03 4.46
CA VAL A 73 -11.31 10.72 3.28
C VAL A 73 -10.37 10.49 2.11
N LEU A 74 -10.87 10.02 0.97
CA LEU A 74 -10.05 9.88 -0.24
C LEU A 74 -10.15 11.15 -1.09
N GLU A 75 -9.01 11.80 -1.33
CA GLU A 75 -8.86 12.97 -2.19
C GLU A 75 -8.03 12.62 -3.42
N ILE A 76 -8.62 12.79 -4.61
CA ILE A 76 -7.94 12.56 -5.88
C ILE A 76 -7.42 13.89 -6.42
N VAL A 77 -6.11 13.96 -6.69
CA VAL A 77 -5.43 15.16 -7.18
C VAL A 77 -4.88 14.98 -8.59
N THR A 78 -4.59 16.10 -9.26
CA THR A 78 -3.93 16.15 -10.58
C THR A 78 -2.61 16.91 -10.47
N ASP A 79 -1.73 16.77 -11.45
CA ASP A 79 -0.42 17.45 -11.48
C ASP A 79 -0.47 18.84 -12.14
N ARG A 80 -1.68 19.37 -12.39
CA ARG A 80 -1.89 20.64 -13.11
C ARG A 80 -1.58 21.89 -12.30
N SER A 81 -1.56 21.79 -10.96
CA SER A 81 -1.16 22.88 -10.07
C SER A 81 0.31 22.76 -9.67
N GLN A 82 0.89 23.85 -9.17
CA GLN A 82 2.26 23.84 -8.67
C GLN A 82 2.41 22.84 -7.53
N GLU A 83 1.45 22.83 -6.61
CA GLU A 83 1.37 21.91 -5.47
C GLU A 83 1.23 20.46 -5.92
N GLY A 84 0.34 20.18 -6.88
CA GLY A 84 0.13 18.84 -7.43
C GLY A 84 1.38 18.30 -8.12
N SER A 85 2.06 19.15 -8.90
CA SER A 85 3.31 18.78 -9.55
C SER A 85 4.44 18.47 -8.55
N GLN A 86 4.52 19.21 -7.44
CA GLN A 86 5.47 18.93 -6.35
C GLN A 86 5.10 17.66 -5.62
N PHE A 87 3.81 17.40 -5.42
CA PHE A 87 3.35 16.19 -4.77
C PHE A 87 3.75 14.94 -5.56
N VAL A 88 3.49 14.91 -6.86
CA VAL A 88 3.85 13.77 -7.72
C VAL A 88 5.36 13.58 -7.78
N ARG A 89 6.15 14.64 -7.92
CA ARG A 89 7.62 14.55 -8.03
C ARG A 89 8.32 14.28 -6.70
N GLY A 90 7.79 14.80 -5.60
CA GLY A 90 8.40 14.71 -4.27
C GLY A 90 7.97 13.48 -3.48
N PHE A 91 6.72 13.06 -3.62
CA PHE A 91 6.13 11.96 -2.84
C PHE A 91 5.66 10.78 -3.70
N GLY A 92 5.86 10.82 -5.01
CA GLY A 92 5.58 9.68 -5.90
C GLY A 92 4.11 9.41 -6.16
N GLY A 93 3.22 10.37 -5.87
CA GLY A 93 1.80 10.35 -6.24
C GLY A 93 0.84 9.74 -5.20
N ILE A 94 1.31 9.40 -4.01
CA ILE A 94 0.47 8.91 -2.90
C ILE A 94 0.95 9.50 -1.58
N GLY A 95 0.02 9.89 -0.71
CA GLY A 95 0.34 10.48 0.59
C GLY A 95 -0.88 10.55 1.50
N GLY A 96 -0.66 10.77 2.78
CA GLY A 96 -1.73 10.84 3.77
C GLY A 96 -1.49 11.93 4.81
N ILE A 97 -2.55 12.62 5.18
CA ILE A 97 -2.60 13.53 6.32
C ILE A 97 -3.06 12.74 7.54
N LEU A 98 -2.29 12.78 8.62
CA LEU A 98 -2.58 12.06 9.84
C LEU A 98 -3.43 12.92 10.79
N ARG A 99 -4.35 12.32 11.53
CA ARG A 99 -5.17 13.02 12.53
C ARG A 99 -4.37 13.56 13.71
N TYR A 100 -3.30 12.85 14.05
CA TYR A 100 -2.46 13.12 15.19
C TYR A 100 -1.01 13.01 14.77
N GLN A 101 -0.14 13.72 15.48
CA GLN A 101 1.29 13.57 15.31
C GLN A 101 1.69 12.13 15.70
N VAL A 102 2.40 11.46 14.80
CA VAL A 102 2.96 10.11 15.02
C VAL A 102 4.47 10.23 15.06
N ASP A 103 5.09 9.58 16.04
CA ASP A 103 6.54 9.45 16.09
C ASP A 103 7.00 8.25 15.26
N PHE A 104 7.46 8.53 14.05
CA PHE A 104 7.95 7.51 13.12
C PHE A 104 9.37 7.02 13.45
N GLN A 105 10.10 7.68 14.35
CA GLN A 105 11.47 7.26 14.69
C GLN A 105 11.48 5.91 15.44
N HIS A 106 10.41 5.62 16.18
CA HIS A 106 10.20 4.33 16.84
C HIS A 106 9.67 3.23 15.90
N MET A 107 9.11 3.58 14.73
CA MET A 107 8.62 2.61 13.72
C MET A 107 9.67 2.25 12.67
N ALA A 108 10.66 3.10 12.44
CA ALA A 108 11.67 2.90 11.39
C ALA A 108 12.81 1.95 11.79
N GLY A 109 12.80 1.43 13.02
CA GLY A 109 13.87 0.58 13.56
C GLY A 109 13.33 -0.63 14.28
N GLY A 110 13.11 -1.72 13.54
CA GLY A 110 12.75 -3.02 14.08
C GLY A 110 11.85 -3.77 13.12
N ASP A 111 12.25 -5.01 12.81
CA ASP A 111 11.41 -6.00 12.14
C ASP A 111 9.96 -5.91 12.65
N LEU A 112 9.00 -5.85 11.73
CA LEU A 112 7.58 -5.84 12.06
C LEU A 112 7.18 -7.24 12.55
N ASP A 113 7.57 -7.60 13.78
CA ASP A 113 6.80 -8.52 14.59
C ASP A 113 5.52 -7.75 14.97
N PHE A 114 4.50 -7.96 14.16
CA PHE A 114 3.13 -7.58 14.48
C PHE A 114 2.73 -8.43 15.69
N ASP A 115 3.08 -7.98 16.91
CA ASP A 115 2.63 -8.64 18.13
C ASP A 115 1.08 -8.68 18.10
N GLU A 116 0.57 -9.89 18.02
CA GLU A 116 -0.84 -10.32 17.95
C GLU A 116 -1.67 -9.95 19.19
N ASP A 117 -1.32 -8.93 19.97
CA ASP A 117 -1.97 -8.61 21.25
C ASP A 117 -2.59 -7.19 21.29
N PHE A 118 -3.27 -6.77 20.21
CA PHE A 118 -4.26 -5.69 20.31
C PHE A 118 -5.63 -6.29 20.65
N ASP A 119 -5.82 -6.66 21.92
CA ASP A 119 -7.13 -7.06 22.47
C ASP A 119 -8.07 -5.85 22.46
N LEU A 120 -8.98 -5.82 21.48
CA LEU A 120 -10.01 -4.79 21.30
C LEU A 120 -11.24 -4.97 22.23
N ASP A 121 -11.19 -5.93 23.14
CA ASP A 121 -12.32 -6.30 24.01
C ASP A 121 -12.48 -5.43 25.27
N ASP A 122 -11.61 -4.42 25.46
CA ASP A 122 -11.62 -3.55 26.65
C ASP A 122 -12.12 -2.10 26.39
N TYR A 123 -12.99 -1.91 25.39
CA TYR A 123 -13.74 -0.64 25.22
C TYR A 123 -15.22 -0.82 24.90
#